data_AF-A0A967GTH9-F1
#
_entry.id   AF-A0A967GTH9-F1
#
_cell.length_a   1.000
_cell.length_b   1.000
_cell.length_c   1.000
_cell.angle_alpha   90.00
_cell.angle_beta   90.00
_cell.angle_gamma   90.00
#
_symmetry.space_group_name_H-M   'P 1'
#
loop_
_entity.id
_entity.type
_entity.pdbx_description
1 polymer ?
#
loop_
_entity_poly.entity_id
_entity_poly.type
_entity_poly.pdbx_seq_one_letter_code
_entity_poly.pdbx_strand_id
1 'polypeptide(L)'
;MTATTLRKLAPVIAAGPLLVVLAMAFAKEQDQTTTVREAADQWRREHRLVDLHLHVAYQEDRLARAVRIMDEVGIGIGVNLSGSTTVGREGEPSAFERNKSLADSRFPGRFVHYMNLDYSRWNEADFSQQAVHQIEEGHRLGAAGLKEYKRLGLYLKDNTGSLIKVDDPKLDPVWKRCGELGLPVSIHVADPKAFWLPYDENNERWTELKDHRSWWFGDSKKFPPHEKLLEALNRVIARHPKTTFVCVHFANNSEDLAWVERSLDRYPNMMADLAARIPE
;
A
#
# COMPACT_ATOMS: atom_id res chain seq x y z
N MET A 1 86.25 -20.38 5.93
CA MET A 1 85.30 -19.97 4.87
C MET A 1 84.09 -19.33 5.53
N THR A 2 83.95 -18.01 5.34
CA THR A 2 82.75 -17.16 5.32
C THR A 2 81.45 -17.62 5.99
N ALA A 3 80.90 -16.76 6.87
CA ALA A 3 79.48 -16.40 6.81
C ALA A 3 79.22 -15.07 7.54
N THR A 4 78.85 -14.07 6.74
CA THR A 4 78.48 -12.69 7.07
C THR A 4 77.06 -12.65 7.66
N THR A 5 76.84 -11.92 8.76
CA THR A 5 75.51 -11.72 9.35
C THR A 5 74.86 -10.44 8.82
N LEU A 6 73.85 -10.56 7.96
CA LEU A 6 72.97 -9.45 7.55
C LEU A 6 71.82 -9.29 8.55
N ARG A 7 71.70 -8.11 9.19
CA ARG A 7 70.49 -7.68 9.90
C ARG A 7 69.41 -7.27 8.89
N LYS A 8 68.24 -7.90 8.94
CA LYS A 8 67.04 -7.47 8.21
C LYS A 8 66.32 -6.37 8.99
N LEU A 9 66.09 -5.22 8.36
CA LEU A 9 65.14 -4.19 8.78
C LEU A 9 63.71 -4.64 8.41
N ALA A 10 62.76 -4.54 9.34
CA ALA A 10 61.35 -4.75 9.06
C ALA A 10 60.74 -3.50 8.38
N PRO A 11 59.83 -3.63 7.41
CA PRO A 11 59.16 -2.49 6.82
C PRO A 11 58.04 -2.01 7.74
N VAL A 12 58.10 -0.74 8.16
CA VAL A 12 56.95 -0.03 8.72
C VAL A 12 55.99 0.23 7.56
N ILE A 13 54.95 -0.60 7.43
CA ILE A 13 53.86 -0.34 6.49
C ILE A 13 53.05 0.83 7.04
N ALA A 14 53.12 1.97 6.36
CA ALA A 14 52.38 3.19 6.71
C ALA A 14 50.87 2.96 6.54
N ALA A 15 50.17 2.70 7.64
CA ALA A 15 48.70 2.61 7.69
C ALA A 15 47.97 3.99 7.59
N GLY A 16 48.73 5.09 7.50
CA GLY A 16 48.21 6.46 7.54
C GLY A 16 47.25 6.86 6.41
N PRO A 17 47.50 6.53 5.12
CA PRO A 17 46.65 7.03 4.03
C PRO A 17 45.25 6.39 4.01
N LEU A 18 45.16 5.09 4.34
CA LEU A 18 43.89 4.35 4.32
C LEU A 18 42.96 4.77 5.47
N LEU A 19 43.53 5.05 6.66
CA LEU A 19 42.78 5.56 7.81
C LEU A 19 42.20 6.96 7.56
N VAL A 20 42.92 7.83 6.86
CA VAL A 20 42.45 9.18 6.52
C VAL A 20 41.33 9.14 5.47
N VAL A 21 41.45 8.29 4.44
CA VAL A 21 40.39 8.12 3.42
C VAL A 21 39.12 7.54 4.04
N LEU A 22 39.26 6.56 4.94
CA LEU A 22 38.12 5.97 5.63
C LEU A 22 37.44 6.98 6.58
N ALA A 23 38.23 7.76 7.35
CA ALA A 23 37.69 8.81 8.22
C ALA A 23 36.99 9.94 7.43
N MET A 24 37.53 10.31 6.26
CA MET A 24 36.89 11.29 5.37
C MET A 24 35.59 10.77 4.74
N ALA A 25 35.54 9.48 4.37
CA ALA A 25 34.32 8.84 3.88
C ALA A 25 33.24 8.81 4.98
N PHE A 26 33.59 8.40 6.21
CA PHE A 26 32.70 8.44 7.37
C PHE A 26 32.23 9.86 7.71
N ALA A 27 33.13 10.85 7.70
CA ALA A 27 32.76 12.24 7.95
C ALA A 27 31.81 12.79 6.87
N LYS A 28 32.03 12.45 5.60
CA LYS A 28 31.15 12.83 4.48
C LYS A 28 29.79 12.15 4.56
N GLU A 29 29.75 10.87 4.93
CA GLU A 29 28.51 10.11 5.13
C GLU A 29 27.71 10.63 6.35
N GLN A 30 28.40 11.03 7.42
CA GLN A 30 27.81 11.65 8.60
C GLN A 30 27.26 13.06 8.32
N ASP A 31 27.95 13.86 7.49
CA ASP A 31 27.51 15.18 7.02
C ASP A 31 26.27 15.09 6.11
N GLN A 32 26.25 14.11 5.20
CA GLN A 32 25.07 13.80 4.39
C GLN A 32 23.89 13.32 5.24
N THR A 33 24.13 12.44 6.21
CA THR A 33 23.09 11.94 7.11
C THR A 33 22.49 13.08 7.95
N THR A 34 23.32 14.01 8.42
CA THR A 34 22.88 15.18 9.20
C THR A 34 22.02 16.10 8.34
N THR A 35 22.48 16.42 7.13
CA THR A 35 21.74 17.26 6.17
C THR A 35 20.37 16.65 5.82
N VAL A 36 20.30 15.34 5.57
CA VAL A 36 19.04 14.64 5.28
C VAL A 36 18.09 14.70 6.48
N ARG A 37 18.61 14.54 7.70
CA ARG A 37 17.80 14.66 8.93
C ARG A 37 17.24 16.05 9.13
N GLU A 38 18.06 17.09 8.96
CA GLU A 38 17.62 18.48 9.08
C GLU A 38 16.50 18.83 8.09
N ALA A 39 16.64 18.37 6.84
CA ALA A 39 15.61 18.55 5.82
C ALA A 39 14.31 17.80 6.18
N ALA A 40 14.42 16.56 6.65
CA ALA A 40 13.25 15.79 7.10
C ALA A 40 12.55 16.46 8.30
N ASP A 41 13.32 16.98 9.27
CA ASP A 41 12.77 17.68 10.42
C ASP A 41 12.12 19.02 10.02
N GLN A 42 12.68 19.72 9.03
CA GLN A 42 12.02 20.88 8.44
C GLN A 42 10.68 20.50 7.83
N TRP A 43 10.61 19.43 7.03
CA TRP A 43 9.35 18.99 6.42
C TRP A 43 8.30 18.62 7.46
N ARG A 44 8.70 17.99 8.58
CA ARG A 44 7.80 17.71 9.70
C ARG A 44 7.26 19.00 10.32
N ARG A 45 8.12 19.95 10.64
CA ARG A 45 7.71 21.26 11.20
C ARG A 45 6.75 22.02 10.26
N GLU A 46 7.01 21.95 8.96
CA GLU A 46 6.21 22.59 7.91
C GLU A 46 4.96 21.77 7.53
N HIS A 47 4.72 20.60 8.15
CA HIS A 47 3.61 19.69 7.84
C HIS A 47 3.53 19.32 6.35
N ARG A 48 4.69 19.05 5.74
CA ARG A 48 4.82 18.73 4.31
C ARG A 48 4.69 17.24 3.99
N LEU A 49 4.53 16.40 5.01
CA LEU A 49 4.38 14.96 4.82
C LEU A 49 2.92 14.63 4.46
N VAL A 50 2.76 13.71 3.52
CA VAL A 50 1.47 13.14 3.12
C VAL A 50 1.47 11.66 3.49
N ASP A 51 0.50 11.24 4.28
CA ASP A 51 0.25 9.83 4.52
C ASP A 51 -0.74 9.31 3.47
N LEU A 52 -0.29 8.39 2.61
CA LEU A 52 -1.10 7.83 1.53
C LEU A 52 -2.06 6.72 1.98
N HIS A 53 -1.95 6.23 3.21
CA HIS A 53 -2.64 5.02 3.64
C HIS A 53 -3.20 5.13 5.06
N LEU A 54 -4.31 5.85 5.19
CA LEU A 54 -5.08 5.88 6.42
C LEU A 54 -6.36 5.06 6.32
N HIS A 55 -6.69 4.39 7.41
CA HIS A 55 -8.01 3.78 7.65
C HIS A 55 -8.60 4.40 8.93
N VAL A 56 -9.06 5.64 8.84
CA VAL A 56 -9.69 6.36 9.96
C VAL A 56 -11.20 6.31 9.80
N ALA A 57 -11.90 5.83 10.83
CA ALA A 57 -13.36 5.86 10.84
C ALA A 57 -13.87 7.30 10.82
N TYR A 58 -14.91 7.57 10.04
CA TYR A 58 -15.56 8.88 9.94
C TYR A 58 -16.45 9.15 11.15
N GLN A 59 -15.79 9.43 12.26
CA GLN A 59 -16.38 9.87 13.52
C GLN A 59 -15.54 11.05 14.01
N GLU A 60 -16.20 12.09 14.53
CA GLU A 60 -15.54 13.36 14.85
C GLU A 60 -14.37 13.18 15.84
N ASP A 61 -14.54 12.36 16.87
CA ASP A 61 -13.50 12.07 17.87
C ASP A 61 -12.30 11.29 17.28
N ARG A 62 -12.56 10.39 16.32
CA ARG A 62 -11.53 9.59 15.64
C ARG A 62 -10.74 10.43 14.66
N LEU A 63 -11.41 11.27 13.88
CA LEU A 63 -10.77 12.24 12.99
C LEU A 63 -9.96 13.26 13.79
N ALA A 64 -10.50 13.79 14.89
CA ALA A 64 -9.77 14.70 15.78
C ALA A 64 -8.51 14.04 16.37
N ARG A 65 -8.61 12.77 16.77
CA ARG A 65 -7.44 12.01 17.25
C ARG A 65 -6.40 11.81 16.15
N ALA A 66 -6.83 11.46 14.93
CA ALA A 66 -5.93 11.31 13.81
C ALA A 66 -5.18 12.62 13.51
N VAL A 67 -5.90 13.76 13.48
CA VAL A 67 -5.29 15.09 13.28
C VAL A 67 -4.22 15.39 14.35
N ARG A 68 -4.51 15.13 15.64
CA ARG A 68 -3.50 15.33 16.69
C ARG A 68 -2.25 14.47 16.46
N ILE A 69 -2.42 13.20 16.10
CA ILE A 69 -1.29 12.30 15.81
C ILE A 69 -0.51 12.82 14.60
N MET A 70 -1.21 13.23 13.54
CA MET A 70 -0.62 13.78 12.33
C MET A 70 0.21 15.04 12.64
N ASP A 71 -0.29 15.95 13.48
CA ASP A 71 0.44 17.15 13.89
C ASP A 71 1.72 16.80 14.67
N GLU A 72 1.66 15.85 15.60
CA GLU A 72 2.82 15.41 16.40
C GLU A 72 3.95 14.80 15.55
N VAL A 73 3.61 14.21 14.40
CA VAL A 73 4.60 13.58 13.50
C VAL A 73 4.86 14.37 12.21
N GLY A 74 4.25 15.54 12.05
CA GLY A 74 4.44 16.43 10.90
C GLY A 74 3.74 16.02 9.60
N ILE A 75 2.66 15.25 9.68
CA ILE A 75 1.78 14.92 8.55
C ILE A 75 0.77 16.05 8.34
N GLY A 76 0.83 16.70 7.18
CA GLY A 76 -0.14 17.73 6.81
C GLY A 76 -1.44 17.14 6.30
N ILE A 77 -1.36 16.18 5.39
CA ILE A 77 -2.50 15.59 4.69
C ILE A 77 -2.50 14.07 4.84
N GLY A 78 -3.66 13.52 5.18
CA GLY A 78 -3.91 12.09 5.20
C GLY A 78 -4.86 11.64 4.10
N VAL A 79 -4.48 10.62 3.34
CA VAL A 79 -5.35 9.96 2.36
C VAL A 79 -6.13 8.86 3.07
N ASN A 80 -7.40 9.13 3.35
CA ASN A 80 -8.28 8.16 4.01
C ASN A 80 -8.91 7.22 2.97
N LEU A 81 -8.54 5.95 3.06
CA LEU A 81 -8.94 4.88 2.13
C LEU A 81 -10.32 4.27 2.43
N SER A 82 -10.95 4.73 3.52
CA SER A 82 -12.23 4.21 4.05
C SER A 82 -13.44 5.09 3.70
N GLY A 83 -13.42 5.82 2.58
CA GLY A 83 -14.48 6.79 2.25
C GLY A 83 -15.87 6.20 2.09
N SER A 84 -16.01 4.88 1.91
CA SER A 84 -17.27 4.18 1.62
C SER A 84 -17.76 4.38 0.17
N THR A 85 -18.97 3.93 -0.11
CA THR A 85 -19.54 3.85 -1.46
C THR A 85 -20.37 5.10 -1.79
N THR A 86 -20.53 5.35 -3.09
CA THR A 86 -21.40 6.40 -3.64
C THR A 86 -22.84 5.91 -3.83
N VAL A 87 -23.14 4.65 -3.51
CA VAL A 87 -24.49 4.10 -3.57
C VAL A 87 -25.29 4.57 -2.33
N GLY A 88 -26.51 5.05 -2.56
CA GLY A 88 -27.38 5.59 -1.53
C GLY A 88 -28.85 5.52 -1.94
N ARG A 89 -29.73 5.98 -1.05
CA ARG A 89 -31.15 6.16 -1.38
C ARG A 89 -31.30 7.40 -2.26
N GLU A 90 -32.19 7.34 -3.23
CA GLU A 90 -32.46 8.47 -4.11
C GLU A 90 -32.87 9.71 -3.29
N GLY A 91 -32.26 10.86 -3.59
CA GLY A 91 -32.50 12.11 -2.88
C GLY A 91 -31.78 12.25 -1.52
N GLU A 92 -31.05 11.23 -1.06
CA GLU A 92 -30.24 11.29 0.15
C GLU A 92 -28.74 11.25 -0.20
N PRO A 93 -27.87 12.00 0.49
CA PRO A 93 -26.43 11.90 0.30
C PRO A 93 -25.95 10.48 0.58
N SER A 94 -25.08 9.94 -0.28
CA SER A 94 -24.43 8.64 -0.11
C SER A 94 -23.55 8.57 1.15
N ALA A 95 -23.11 7.38 1.53
CA ALA A 95 -22.17 7.22 2.65
C ALA A 95 -20.87 7.98 2.41
N PHE A 96 -20.35 7.94 1.18
CA PHE A 96 -19.18 8.72 0.77
C PHE A 96 -19.37 10.22 0.95
N GLU A 97 -20.51 10.78 0.48
CA GLU A 97 -20.80 12.20 0.62
C GLU A 97 -20.87 12.65 2.07
N ARG A 98 -21.56 11.89 2.92
CA ARG A 98 -21.67 12.20 4.36
C ARG A 98 -20.32 12.17 5.05
N ASN A 99 -19.52 11.13 4.76
CA ASN A 99 -18.18 10.96 5.32
C ASN A 99 -17.25 12.11 4.92
N LYS A 100 -17.18 12.41 3.62
CA LYS A 100 -16.40 13.53 3.09
C LYS A 100 -16.85 14.87 3.69
N SER A 101 -18.16 15.14 3.70
CA SER A 101 -18.70 16.38 4.28
C SER A 101 -18.36 16.54 5.76
N LEU A 102 -18.41 15.46 6.55
CA LEU A 102 -18.02 15.48 7.95
C LEU A 102 -16.53 15.84 8.11
N ALA A 103 -15.64 15.17 7.38
CA ALA A 103 -14.21 15.42 7.48
C ALA A 103 -13.83 16.82 7.00
N ASP A 104 -14.34 17.26 5.85
CA ASP A 104 -14.04 18.58 5.28
C ASP A 104 -14.58 19.73 6.13
N SER A 105 -15.75 19.57 6.74
CA SER A 105 -16.33 20.62 7.60
C SER A 105 -15.63 20.75 8.95
N ARG A 106 -15.16 19.64 9.53
CA ARG A 106 -14.51 19.63 10.85
C ARG A 106 -13.00 19.85 10.78
N PHE A 107 -12.36 19.35 9.73
CA PHE A 107 -10.90 19.35 9.58
C PHE A 107 -10.51 19.73 8.13
N PRO A 108 -10.86 20.94 7.67
CA PRO A 108 -10.67 21.35 6.29
C PRO A 108 -9.21 21.22 5.86
N GLY A 109 -8.98 20.56 4.72
CA GLY A 109 -7.65 20.37 4.13
C GLY A 109 -6.75 19.34 4.83
N ARG A 110 -7.22 18.64 5.87
CA ARG A 110 -6.43 17.61 6.56
C ARG A 110 -6.58 16.22 5.94
N PHE A 111 -7.65 15.99 5.20
CA PHE A 111 -7.91 14.70 4.59
C PHE A 111 -8.22 14.83 3.11
N VAL A 112 -7.78 13.84 2.35
CA VAL A 112 -8.31 13.52 1.02
C VAL A 112 -8.91 12.12 1.07
N HIS A 113 -9.93 11.86 0.26
CA HIS A 113 -10.79 10.69 0.44
C HIS A 113 -10.79 9.81 -0.78
N TYR A 114 -10.50 8.53 -0.59
CA TYR A 114 -10.75 7.52 -1.62
C TYR A 114 -12.15 6.96 -1.43
N MET A 115 -12.81 6.67 -2.54
CA MET A 115 -14.07 5.94 -2.53
C MET A 115 -13.83 4.42 -2.50
N ASN A 116 -14.89 3.67 -2.21
CA ASN A 116 -14.91 2.22 -2.34
C ASN A 116 -16.03 1.81 -3.30
N LEU A 117 -15.81 0.70 -4.01
CA LEU A 117 -16.82 0.15 -4.92
C LEU A 117 -17.82 -0.74 -4.16
N ASP A 118 -19.09 -0.58 -4.49
CA ASP A 118 -20.16 -1.49 -4.08
C ASP A 118 -20.27 -2.68 -5.05
N TYR A 119 -20.26 -3.88 -4.49
CA TYR A 119 -20.33 -5.15 -5.22
C TYR A 119 -21.67 -5.87 -5.08
N SER A 120 -22.66 -5.28 -4.39
CA SER A 120 -23.91 -5.97 -4.02
C SER A 120 -24.68 -6.47 -5.24
N ARG A 121 -24.55 -5.77 -6.37
CA ARG A 121 -25.22 -6.07 -7.65
C ARG A 121 -24.33 -6.84 -8.63
N TRP A 122 -23.25 -7.49 -8.18
CA TRP A 122 -22.28 -8.23 -9.02
C TRP A 122 -22.91 -9.17 -10.06
N ASN A 123 -23.97 -9.87 -9.67
CA ASN A 123 -24.60 -10.90 -10.49
C ASN A 123 -25.53 -10.34 -11.58
N GLU A 124 -25.76 -9.03 -11.59
CA GLU A 124 -26.60 -8.40 -12.60
C GLU A 124 -25.84 -8.21 -13.92
N ALA A 125 -26.57 -8.24 -15.03
CA ALA A 125 -25.98 -8.18 -16.37
C ALA A 125 -25.28 -6.85 -16.66
N ASP A 126 -25.76 -5.77 -16.05
CA ASP A 126 -25.28 -4.41 -16.18
C ASP A 126 -24.37 -3.98 -15.02
N PHE A 127 -23.89 -4.90 -14.16
CA PHE A 127 -22.99 -4.59 -13.04
C PHE A 127 -21.82 -3.70 -13.46
N SER A 128 -21.14 -4.04 -14.58
CA SER A 128 -19.98 -3.27 -15.05
C SER A 128 -20.34 -1.81 -15.35
N GLN A 129 -21.52 -1.56 -15.92
CA GLN A 129 -22.00 -0.21 -16.19
C GLN A 129 -22.29 0.52 -14.87
N GLN A 130 -23.01 -0.12 -13.94
CA GLN A 130 -23.30 0.46 -12.63
C GLN A 130 -22.03 0.77 -11.83
N ALA A 131 -21.03 -0.11 -11.90
CA ALA A 131 -19.75 0.08 -11.24
C ALA A 131 -18.98 1.27 -11.83
N VAL A 132 -19.00 1.45 -13.16
CA VAL A 132 -18.44 2.65 -13.81
C VAL A 132 -19.16 3.92 -13.36
N HIS A 133 -20.49 3.90 -13.27
CA HIS A 133 -21.25 5.05 -12.77
C HIS A 133 -20.87 5.42 -11.34
N GLN A 134 -20.59 4.43 -10.47
CA GLN A 134 -20.09 4.71 -9.13
C GLN A 134 -18.76 5.48 -9.15
N ILE A 135 -17.82 5.09 -10.03
CA ILE A 135 -16.52 5.78 -10.18
C ILE A 135 -16.71 7.22 -10.67
N GLU A 136 -17.58 7.43 -11.66
CA GLU A 136 -17.88 8.75 -12.19
C GLU A 136 -18.50 9.66 -11.13
N GLU A 137 -19.42 9.10 -10.34
CA GLU A 137 -20.05 9.82 -9.24
C GLU A 137 -19.05 10.16 -8.14
N GLY A 138 -18.17 9.22 -7.77
CA GLY A 138 -17.10 9.50 -6.82
C GLY A 138 -16.17 10.59 -7.29
N HIS A 139 -15.79 10.59 -8.58
CA HIS A 139 -15.00 11.65 -9.18
C HIS A 139 -15.73 13.00 -9.11
N ARG A 140 -17.02 13.05 -9.49
CA ARG A 140 -17.86 14.26 -9.42
C ARG A 140 -17.92 14.83 -8.00
N LEU A 141 -17.94 13.96 -7.00
CA LEU A 141 -17.96 14.30 -5.57
C LEU A 141 -16.57 14.62 -4.99
N GLY A 142 -15.52 14.56 -5.80
CA GLY A 142 -14.15 14.90 -5.40
C GLY A 142 -13.42 13.77 -4.67
N ALA A 143 -13.71 12.51 -4.98
CA ALA A 143 -12.86 11.38 -4.60
C ALA A 143 -11.47 11.55 -5.23
N ALA A 144 -10.43 11.34 -4.42
CA ALA A 144 -9.02 11.43 -4.84
C ALA A 144 -8.47 10.11 -5.39
N GLY A 145 -9.27 9.04 -5.38
CA GLY A 145 -8.88 7.71 -5.84
C GLY A 145 -9.90 6.64 -5.43
N LEU A 146 -9.58 5.40 -5.78
CA LEU A 146 -10.35 4.21 -5.44
C LEU A 146 -9.52 3.31 -4.53
N LYS A 147 -10.10 2.85 -3.40
CA LYS A 147 -9.52 1.77 -2.60
C LYS A 147 -10.27 0.47 -2.87
N GLU A 148 -9.52 -0.53 -3.32
CA GLU A 148 -9.95 -1.92 -3.30
C GLU A 148 -9.28 -2.69 -2.17
N TYR A 149 -10.09 -3.35 -1.35
CA TYR A 149 -9.64 -4.18 -0.24
C TYR A 149 -9.31 -5.60 -0.74
N LYS A 150 -8.71 -6.43 0.12
CA LYS A 150 -8.44 -7.85 -0.12
C LYS A 150 -9.70 -8.74 -0.22
N ARG A 151 -10.78 -8.22 -0.77
CA ARG A 151 -12.10 -8.86 -0.90
C ARG A 151 -12.17 -9.75 -2.14
N LEU A 152 -11.57 -9.30 -3.23
CA LEU A 152 -11.53 -10.01 -4.50
C LEU A 152 -10.49 -11.14 -4.40
N GLY A 153 -10.93 -12.37 -4.64
CA GLY A 153 -10.13 -13.58 -4.55
C GLY A 153 -10.10 -14.23 -3.16
N LEU A 154 -10.67 -13.60 -2.13
CA LEU A 154 -10.62 -14.12 -0.75
C LEU A 154 -11.98 -14.11 -0.01
N TYR A 155 -12.87 -13.16 -0.29
CA TYR A 155 -14.12 -13.03 0.49
C TYR A 155 -15.38 -12.93 -0.37
N LEU A 156 -15.38 -12.05 -1.37
CA LEU A 156 -16.58 -11.84 -2.19
C LEU A 156 -16.82 -13.04 -3.10
N LYS A 157 -18.08 -13.47 -3.15
CA LYS A 157 -18.53 -14.60 -3.95
C LYS A 157 -19.67 -14.18 -4.85
N ASP A 158 -19.73 -14.79 -6.02
CA ASP A 158 -20.89 -14.69 -6.91
C ASP A 158 -22.05 -15.59 -6.42
N ASN A 159 -23.16 -15.59 -7.17
CA ASN A 159 -24.33 -16.41 -6.84
C ASN A 159 -24.10 -17.93 -6.98
N THR A 160 -23.00 -18.36 -7.62
CA THR A 160 -22.59 -19.78 -7.67
C THR A 160 -21.79 -20.19 -6.43
N GLY A 161 -21.42 -19.23 -5.58
CA GLY A 161 -20.55 -19.43 -4.43
C GLY A 161 -19.06 -19.41 -4.77
N SER A 162 -18.71 -19.07 -6.02
CA SER A 162 -17.33 -18.94 -6.48
C SER A 162 -16.73 -17.60 -6.07
N LEU A 163 -15.46 -17.59 -5.67
CA LEU A 163 -14.75 -16.35 -5.34
C LEU A 163 -14.62 -15.47 -6.59
N ILE A 164 -15.00 -14.19 -6.45
CA ILE A 164 -14.85 -13.18 -7.49
C ILE A 164 -13.38 -12.82 -7.61
N LYS A 165 -12.80 -12.94 -8.82
CA LYS A 165 -11.38 -12.67 -9.05
C LYS A 165 -11.14 -11.18 -9.29
N VAL A 166 -9.96 -10.68 -8.88
CA VAL A 166 -9.57 -9.27 -9.12
C VAL A 166 -9.43 -8.95 -10.61
N ASP A 167 -9.06 -9.94 -11.42
CA ASP A 167 -8.87 -9.84 -12.86
C ASP A 167 -10.09 -10.29 -13.68
N ASP A 168 -11.26 -10.39 -13.04
CA ASP A 168 -12.51 -10.67 -13.73
C ASP A 168 -12.83 -9.58 -14.78
N PRO A 169 -13.17 -9.94 -16.03
CA PRO A 169 -13.46 -8.96 -17.09
C PRO A 169 -14.56 -7.96 -16.76
N LYS A 170 -15.49 -8.28 -15.84
CA LYS A 170 -16.52 -7.34 -15.40
C LYS A 170 -15.93 -6.08 -14.74
N LEU A 171 -14.70 -6.14 -14.25
CA LEU A 171 -14.02 -5.03 -13.58
C LEU A 171 -13.12 -4.21 -14.52
N ASP A 172 -12.83 -4.69 -15.73
CA ASP A 172 -11.99 -3.96 -16.68
C ASP A 172 -12.52 -2.54 -17.01
N PRO A 173 -13.83 -2.31 -17.18
CA PRO A 173 -14.36 -0.96 -17.35
C PRO A 173 -14.12 -0.04 -16.15
N VAL A 174 -14.13 -0.59 -14.92
CA VAL A 174 -13.89 0.17 -13.68
C VAL A 174 -12.44 0.66 -13.63
N TRP A 175 -11.48 -0.25 -13.83
CA TRP A 175 -10.06 0.05 -13.82
C TRP A 175 -9.69 1.04 -14.93
N LYS A 176 -10.24 0.84 -16.13
CA LYS A 176 -10.05 1.75 -17.26
C LYS A 176 -10.61 3.14 -16.95
N ARG A 177 -11.81 3.23 -16.37
CA ARG A 177 -12.43 4.51 -16.04
C ARG A 177 -11.64 5.30 -14.99
N CYS A 178 -11.08 4.61 -14.00
CA CYS A 178 -10.17 5.24 -13.03
C CYS A 178 -8.99 5.93 -13.74
N GLY A 179 -8.35 5.25 -14.69
CA GLY A 179 -7.24 5.83 -15.47
C GLY A 179 -7.67 7.03 -16.34
N GLU A 180 -8.84 6.97 -16.97
CA GLU A 180 -9.38 8.08 -17.77
C GLU A 180 -9.67 9.33 -16.96
N LEU A 181 -10.08 9.17 -15.70
CA LEU A 181 -10.41 10.26 -14.78
C LEU A 181 -9.20 10.69 -13.93
N GLY A 182 -8.03 10.06 -14.10
CA GLY A 182 -6.84 10.34 -13.30
C GLY A 182 -6.97 9.91 -11.84
N LEU A 183 -7.84 8.95 -11.53
CA LEU A 183 -8.01 8.39 -10.19
C LEU A 183 -7.04 7.22 -9.97
N PRO A 184 -6.05 7.34 -9.09
CA PRO A 184 -5.22 6.20 -8.69
C PRO A 184 -6.05 5.14 -7.95
N VAL A 185 -5.64 3.88 -8.09
CA VAL A 185 -6.27 2.72 -7.42
C VAL A 185 -5.32 2.17 -6.37
N SER A 186 -5.62 2.40 -5.09
CA SER A 186 -4.95 1.70 -3.99
C SER A 186 -5.54 0.30 -3.87
N ILE A 187 -4.75 -0.74 -4.10
CA ILE A 187 -5.26 -2.12 -4.27
C ILE A 187 -4.54 -3.11 -3.35
N HIS A 188 -5.36 -3.83 -2.57
CA HIS A 188 -4.94 -4.91 -1.69
C HIS A 188 -5.52 -6.23 -2.20
N VAL A 189 -4.69 -7.21 -2.54
CA VAL A 189 -5.12 -8.53 -3.05
C VAL A 189 -4.63 -9.71 -2.21
N ALA A 190 -3.56 -9.54 -1.44
CA ALA A 190 -2.95 -10.61 -0.67
C ALA A 190 -2.37 -10.12 0.67
N ASP A 191 -2.44 -11.02 1.64
CA ASP A 191 -1.91 -10.90 3.01
C ASP A 191 -0.53 -11.59 3.12
N PRO A 192 0.13 -11.62 4.30
CA PRO A 192 1.43 -12.27 4.43
C PRO A 192 1.46 -13.69 3.87
N LYS A 193 2.55 -14.07 3.22
CA LYS A 193 2.69 -15.41 2.63
C LYS A 193 2.45 -16.52 3.66
N ALA A 194 2.84 -16.27 4.90
CA ALA A 194 2.58 -17.11 6.07
C ALA A 194 1.10 -17.51 6.23
N PHE A 195 0.15 -16.71 5.77
CA PHE A 195 -1.28 -17.00 5.91
C PHE A 195 -1.75 -18.13 4.98
N TRP A 196 -0.92 -18.53 4.01
CA TRP A 196 -1.12 -19.71 3.17
C TRP A 196 -0.33 -20.95 3.63
N LEU A 197 0.59 -20.78 4.59
CA LEU A 197 1.38 -21.89 5.16
C LEU A 197 0.53 -22.71 6.15
N PRO A 198 0.99 -23.90 6.60
CA PRO A 198 0.26 -24.73 7.55
C PRO A 198 -0.23 -23.95 8.78
N TYR A 199 -1.45 -24.27 9.26
CA TYR A 199 -2.04 -23.67 10.45
C TYR A 199 -1.55 -24.39 11.71
N ASP A 200 -0.29 -24.14 12.08
CA ASP A 200 0.32 -24.72 13.28
C ASP A 200 1.38 -23.78 13.88
N GLU A 201 1.96 -24.20 15.01
CA GLU A 201 2.94 -23.45 15.79
C GLU A 201 4.28 -23.18 15.10
N ASN A 202 4.57 -23.84 13.96
CA ASN A 202 5.75 -23.56 13.16
C ASN A 202 5.51 -22.43 12.14
N ASN A 203 4.28 -21.94 12.02
CA ASN A 203 3.96 -20.78 11.20
C ASN A 203 4.52 -19.51 11.85
N GLU A 204 5.30 -18.72 11.12
CA GLU A 204 5.91 -17.48 11.64
C GLU A 204 4.87 -16.45 12.12
N ARG A 205 3.63 -16.53 11.64
CA ARG A 205 2.48 -15.71 12.06
C ARG A 205 1.49 -16.46 12.95
N TRP A 206 1.95 -17.49 13.66
CA TRP A 206 1.08 -18.34 14.49
C TRP A 206 0.31 -17.54 15.54
N THR A 207 0.93 -16.55 16.19
CA THR A 207 0.29 -15.73 17.22
C THR A 207 -0.94 -15.01 16.66
N GLU A 208 -0.78 -14.33 15.51
CA GLU A 208 -1.85 -13.61 14.83
C GLU A 208 -2.92 -14.57 14.29
N LEU A 209 -2.52 -15.67 13.67
CA LEU A 209 -3.43 -16.65 13.08
C LEU A 209 -4.24 -17.42 14.13
N LYS A 210 -3.70 -17.63 15.33
CA LYS A 210 -4.44 -18.24 16.45
C LYS A 210 -5.58 -17.33 16.90
N ASP A 211 -5.31 -16.03 17.03
CA ASP A 211 -6.30 -15.04 17.49
C ASP A 211 -7.28 -14.64 16.36
N HIS A 212 -6.84 -14.74 15.10
CA HIS A 212 -7.60 -14.40 13.89
C HIS A 212 -7.62 -15.52 12.86
N ARG A 213 -8.23 -16.66 13.21
CA ARG A 213 -8.31 -17.85 12.33
C ARG A 213 -8.85 -17.56 10.93
N SER A 214 -9.74 -16.57 10.77
CA SER A 214 -10.31 -16.17 9.46
C SER A 214 -9.30 -15.52 8.51
N TRP A 215 -8.08 -15.23 8.97
CA TRP A 215 -6.98 -14.76 8.14
C TRP A 215 -6.14 -15.90 7.56
N TRP A 216 -6.38 -17.15 7.97
CA TRP A 216 -5.71 -18.30 7.37
C TRP A 216 -6.37 -18.72 6.06
N PHE A 217 -5.59 -18.73 4.98
CA PHE A 217 -6.02 -19.04 3.61
C PHE A 217 -5.38 -20.32 3.05
N GLY A 218 -4.71 -21.13 3.87
CA GLY A 218 -4.03 -22.37 3.45
C GLY A 218 -4.94 -23.52 3.02
N ASP A 219 -6.27 -23.40 3.17
CA ASP A 219 -7.23 -24.39 2.66
C ASP A 219 -7.37 -24.27 1.13
N SER A 220 -6.58 -25.05 0.40
CA SER A 220 -6.52 -25.03 -1.07
C SER A 220 -7.83 -25.45 -1.77
N LYS A 221 -8.79 -26.03 -1.03
CA LYS A 221 -10.14 -26.30 -1.56
C LYS A 221 -11.02 -25.05 -1.54
N LYS A 222 -10.66 -24.03 -0.75
CA LYS A 222 -11.44 -22.80 -0.56
C LYS A 222 -10.78 -21.58 -1.19
N PHE A 223 -9.45 -21.50 -1.13
CA PHE A 223 -8.71 -20.30 -1.54
C PHE A 223 -7.70 -20.62 -2.64
N PRO A 224 -7.45 -19.66 -3.55
CA PRO A 224 -6.36 -19.78 -4.50
C PRO A 224 -5.01 -19.72 -3.76
N PRO A 225 -3.94 -20.30 -4.34
CA PRO A 225 -2.57 -20.05 -3.88
C PRO A 225 -2.24 -18.55 -3.88
N HIS A 226 -1.36 -18.13 -2.97
CA HIS A 226 -0.90 -16.74 -2.84
C HIS A 226 -0.41 -16.17 -4.18
N GLU A 227 0.42 -16.93 -4.90
CA GLU A 227 0.98 -16.51 -6.19
C GLU A 227 -0.10 -16.27 -7.26
N LYS A 228 -1.23 -16.98 -7.19
CA LYS A 228 -2.33 -16.78 -8.16
C LYS A 228 -3.05 -15.45 -7.97
N LEU A 229 -3.08 -14.92 -6.74
CA LEU A 229 -3.62 -13.59 -6.47
C LEU A 229 -2.70 -12.50 -7.03
N LEU A 230 -1.39 -12.63 -6.80
CA LEU A 230 -0.40 -11.71 -7.36
C LEU A 230 -0.35 -11.75 -8.88
N GLU A 231 -0.42 -12.93 -9.50
CA GLU A 231 -0.52 -13.07 -10.95
C GLU A 231 -1.80 -12.42 -11.50
N ALA A 232 -2.92 -12.51 -10.79
CA ALA A 232 -4.17 -11.86 -11.17
C ALA A 232 -4.06 -10.34 -11.10
N LEU A 233 -3.47 -9.80 -10.03
CA LEU A 233 -3.17 -8.37 -9.93
C LEU A 233 -2.28 -7.90 -11.09
N ASN A 234 -1.20 -8.62 -11.41
CA ASN A 234 -0.31 -8.27 -12.52
C ASN A 234 -1.02 -8.27 -13.87
N ARG A 235 -2.01 -9.15 -14.10
CA ARG A 235 -2.85 -9.11 -15.31
C ARG A 235 -3.71 -7.86 -15.36
N VAL A 236 -4.29 -7.43 -14.25
CA VAL A 236 -5.04 -6.15 -14.18
C VAL A 236 -4.13 -4.98 -14.54
N ILE A 237 -2.97 -4.87 -13.87
CA ILE A 237 -2.02 -3.78 -14.09
C ILE A 237 -1.59 -3.73 -15.57
N ALA A 238 -1.28 -4.88 -16.16
CA ALA A 238 -0.87 -5.00 -17.56
C ALA A 238 -1.97 -4.59 -18.56
N ARG A 239 -3.24 -4.93 -18.28
CA ARG A 239 -4.38 -4.58 -19.15
C ARG A 239 -4.73 -3.09 -19.11
N HIS A 240 -4.34 -2.38 -18.04
CA HIS A 240 -4.75 -1.00 -17.77
C HIS A 240 -3.55 -0.04 -17.63
N PRO A 241 -2.69 0.11 -18.67
CA PRO A 241 -1.43 0.86 -18.56
C PRO A 241 -1.59 2.37 -18.32
N LYS A 242 -2.80 2.92 -18.47
CA LYS A 242 -3.12 4.32 -18.19
C LYS A 242 -3.64 4.55 -16.76
N THR A 243 -3.84 3.49 -15.99
CA THR A 243 -4.33 3.56 -14.61
C THR A 243 -3.16 3.35 -13.67
N THR A 244 -2.96 4.28 -12.73
CA THR A 244 -1.95 4.13 -11.67
C THR A 244 -2.48 3.20 -10.58
N PHE A 245 -1.77 2.12 -10.29
CA PHE A 245 -2.08 1.20 -9.21
C PHE A 245 -1.07 1.39 -8.07
N VAL A 246 -1.55 1.79 -6.89
CA VAL A 246 -0.78 1.80 -5.65
C VAL A 246 -1.01 0.46 -4.96
N CYS A 247 -0.09 -0.48 -5.17
CA CYS A 247 -0.14 -1.79 -4.56
C CYS A 247 0.34 -1.68 -3.12
N VAL A 248 -0.61 -1.76 -2.20
CA VAL A 248 -0.36 -1.49 -0.78
C VAL A 248 0.46 -2.60 -0.12
N HIS A 249 1.06 -2.30 1.04
CA HIS A 249 1.84 -3.24 1.84
C HIS A 249 3.02 -3.82 1.07
N PHE A 250 3.87 -2.93 0.53
CA PHE A 250 5.02 -3.30 -0.27
C PHE A 250 4.64 -4.20 -1.45
N ALA A 251 3.71 -3.71 -2.26
CA ALA A 251 3.16 -4.41 -3.42
C ALA A 251 2.45 -5.75 -3.11
N ASN A 252 1.87 -5.90 -1.91
CA ASN A 252 1.20 -7.11 -1.42
C ASN A 252 2.15 -8.31 -1.23
N ASN A 253 3.47 -8.12 -1.27
CA ASN A 253 4.44 -9.22 -1.28
C ASN A 253 5.77 -8.80 -0.62
N SER A 254 5.70 -8.25 0.60
CA SER A 254 6.85 -7.70 1.33
C SER A 254 7.96 -8.73 1.57
N GLU A 255 7.63 -10.02 1.55
CA GLU A 255 8.55 -11.13 1.80
C GLU A 255 9.39 -11.53 0.56
N ASP A 256 9.04 -11.07 -0.65
CA ASP A 256 9.78 -11.35 -1.89
C ASP A 256 10.16 -10.06 -2.63
N LEU A 257 11.20 -9.41 -2.12
CA LEU A 257 11.73 -8.15 -2.68
C LEU A 257 12.13 -8.26 -4.15
N ALA A 258 12.65 -9.42 -4.56
CA ALA A 258 13.05 -9.66 -5.94
C ALA A 258 11.83 -9.71 -6.88
N TRP A 259 10.70 -10.25 -6.42
CA TRP A 259 9.44 -10.17 -7.16
C TRP A 259 8.91 -8.73 -7.25
N VAL A 260 9.02 -7.96 -6.16
CA VAL A 260 8.58 -6.55 -6.13
C VAL A 260 9.41 -5.71 -7.12
N GLU A 261 10.73 -5.82 -7.08
CA GLU A 261 11.65 -5.16 -8.03
C GLU A 261 11.26 -5.47 -9.49
N ARG A 262 11.16 -6.75 -9.85
CA ARG A 262 10.80 -7.15 -11.22
C ARG A 262 9.41 -6.64 -11.64
N SER A 263 8.46 -6.57 -10.71
CA SER A 263 7.11 -6.08 -11.00
C SER A 263 7.10 -4.58 -11.24
N LEU A 264 7.81 -3.80 -10.41
CA LEU A 264 7.95 -2.35 -10.59
C LEU A 264 8.69 -2.00 -11.88
N ASP A 265 9.75 -2.72 -12.24
CA ASP A 265 10.47 -2.53 -13.50
C ASP A 265 9.60 -2.83 -14.73
N ARG A 266 8.74 -3.85 -14.63
CA ARG A 266 7.90 -4.31 -15.75
C ARG A 266 6.67 -3.42 -15.96
N TYR A 267 6.10 -2.86 -14.90
CA TYR A 267 4.84 -2.15 -14.95
C TYR A 267 5.02 -0.67 -14.54
N PRO A 268 5.19 0.26 -15.49
CA PRO A 268 5.46 1.67 -15.18
C PRO A 268 4.28 2.39 -14.51
N ASN A 269 3.09 1.76 -14.51
CA ASN A 269 1.89 2.25 -13.85
C ASN A 269 1.63 1.57 -12.48
N MET A 270 2.58 0.79 -11.98
CA MET A 270 2.56 0.18 -10.66
C MET A 270 3.42 0.99 -9.68
N MET A 271 2.88 1.22 -8.49
CA MET A 271 3.57 1.82 -7.35
C MET A 271 3.46 0.86 -6.16
N ALA A 272 4.43 0.90 -5.25
CA ALA A 272 4.36 0.20 -3.96
C ALA A 272 4.31 1.24 -2.83
N ASP A 273 3.36 1.10 -1.90
CA ASP A 273 3.44 1.85 -0.65
C ASP A 273 4.32 1.12 0.38
N LEU A 274 4.70 1.85 1.42
CA LEU A 274 5.46 1.33 2.57
C LEU A 274 4.59 1.18 3.82
N ALA A 275 3.27 1.16 3.66
CA ALA A 275 2.36 1.13 4.78
C ALA A 275 2.37 -0.25 5.45
N ALA A 276 2.48 -0.26 6.77
CA ALA A 276 2.41 -1.50 7.55
C ALA A 276 1.08 -2.23 7.28
N ARG A 277 1.17 -3.54 7.07
CA ARG A 277 0.02 -4.44 6.88
C ARG A 277 -0.55 -4.93 8.20
N ILE A 278 0.38 -5.28 9.08
CA ILE A 278 0.32 -5.61 10.49
C ILE A 278 1.64 -5.08 11.09
N PRO A 279 1.84 -5.06 12.42
CA PRO A 279 3.19 -4.87 12.94
C PRO A 279 4.10 -5.96 12.33
N GLU A 280 5.02 -5.57 11.46
CA GLU A 280 6.06 -6.43 10.86
C GLU A 280 7.42 -6.06 11.45
#